data_AF-A0A4Z0Z781-F1
#
_entry.id   AF-A0A4Z0Z781-F1
#
_cell.length_a   1.000
_cell.length_b   1.000
_cell.length_c   1.000
_cell.angle_alpha   90.00
_cell.angle_beta   90.00
_cell.angle_gamma   90.00
#
_symmetry.space_group_name_H-M   'P 1'
#
loop_
_entity.id
_entity.type
_entity.pdbx_description
1 polymer ?
#
loop_
_entity_poly.entity_id
_entity_poly.type
_entity_poly.pdbx_seq_one_letter_code
_entity_poly.pdbx_strand_id
1 'polypeptide(L)'
;MCIYKKSIFLCNHTLLSAEPHAICSIQQEYLAGEASEPCDVSYTHSLSTIRISSRQCESCETKKTALDRRLLGVKEKMAELRQHLNESYGDCMKHVEDAGLKPEDEGDSKSEEDTRPKEVDPVEAFLTMKMKEEHAHLMILGSSQRK
;
A
#
# COMPACT_ATOMS: atom_id res chain seq x y z
N MET A 1 18.59 -20.29 31.57
CA MET A 1 18.62 -19.91 30.13
C MET A 1 18.60 -18.40 30.04
N CYS A 2 19.36 -17.81 29.13
CA CYS A 2 19.35 -16.36 28.90
C CYS A 2 18.11 -15.98 28.09
N ILE A 3 17.33 -15.00 28.54
CA ILE A 3 16.09 -14.56 27.90
C ILE A 3 16.39 -13.38 26.99
N TYR A 4 16.04 -13.49 25.71
CA TYR A 4 16.25 -12.41 24.73
C TYR A 4 14.94 -11.73 24.36
N LYS A 5 15.00 -10.41 24.11
CA LYS A 5 13.84 -9.66 23.59
C LYS A 5 13.66 -9.96 22.11
N LYS A 6 12.43 -10.26 21.72
CA LYS A 6 12.03 -10.43 20.32
C LYS A 6 11.09 -9.30 19.92
N SER A 7 11.51 -8.47 18.98
CA SER A 7 10.68 -7.41 18.41
C SER A 7 10.09 -7.90 17.09
N ILE A 8 8.77 -7.74 16.91
CA ILE A 8 8.06 -8.04 15.66
C ILE A 8 7.52 -6.72 15.12
N PHE A 9 7.98 -6.31 13.95
CA PHE A 9 7.57 -5.04 13.33
C PHE A 9 6.25 -5.17 12.56
N LEU A 10 5.68 -4.04 12.14
CA LEU A 10 4.48 -3.99 11.30
C LEU A 10 4.64 -4.80 10.00
N CYS A 11 5.85 -4.85 9.45
CA CYS A 11 6.18 -5.66 8.27
C CYS A 11 6.38 -7.16 8.58
N ASN A 12 6.01 -7.64 9.78
CA ASN A 12 6.19 -9.01 10.27
C ASN A 12 7.63 -9.53 10.39
N HIS A 13 8.63 -8.73 10.00
CA HIS A 13 10.02 -9.05 10.29
C HIS A 13 10.29 -9.06 11.79
N THR A 14 11.17 -9.97 12.20
CA THR A 14 11.53 -10.18 13.59
C THR A 14 12.98 -9.79 13.82
N LEU A 15 13.25 -9.03 14.89
CA LEU A 15 14.58 -8.70 15.35
C LEU A 15 14.76 -9.24 16.76
N LEU A 16 15.85 -9.97 16.98
CA LEU A 16 16.29 -10.37 18.31
C LEU A 16 17.26 -9.29 18.83
N SER A 17 17.11 -8.93 20.09
CA SER A 17 18.04 -8.04 20.78
C SER A 17 19.44 -8.67 20.82
N ALA A 18 20.48 -7.87 20.63
CA ALA A 18 21.86 -8.32 20.79
C ALA A 18 22.18 -8.66 22.25
N GLU A 19 21.54 -7.96 23.19
CA GLU A 19 21.70 -8.18 24.62
C GLU A 19 20.51 -8.95 25.21
N PRO A 20 20.75 -9.91 26.12
CA PRO A 20 19.69 -10.61 26.83
C PRO A 20 18.93 -9.65 27.76
N HIS A 21 17.62 -9.79 27.82
CA HIS A 21 16.77 -9.09 28.79
C HIS A 21 17.02 -9.56 30.23
N ALA A 22 17.24 -10.86 30.40
CA ALA A 22 17.57 -11.48 31.66
C ALA A 22 18.64 -12.53 31.43
N ILE A 23 19.73 -12.43 32.16
CA ILE A 23 20.83 -13.39 32.15
C ILE A 23 20.53 -14.51 33.15
N CYS A 24 20.97 -15.74 32.86
CA CYS A 24 20.89 -16.84 33.81
C CYS A 24 22.07 -16.81 34.79
N SER A 25 21.98 -17.58 35.87
CA SER A 25 23.04 -17.68 36.89
C SER A 25 24.40 -18.05 36.30
N ILE A 26 24.45 -18.99 35.34
CA ILE A 26 25.71 -19.38 34.65
C ILE A 26 26.35 -18.18 33.93
N GLN A 27 25.53 -17.40 33.22
CA GLN A 27 26.03 -16.20 32.55
C GLN A 27 26.47 -15.13 33.56
N GLN A 28 25.81 -15.05 34.71
CA GLN A 28 26.16 -14.14 35.78
C GLN A 28 27.49 -14.51 36.45
N GLU A 29 27.72 -15.81 36.72
CA GLU A 29 28.99 -16.35 37.24
C GLU A 29 30.13 -16.14 36.25
N TYR A 30 29.89 -16.33 34.95
CA TYR A 30 30.87 -16.03 33.90
C TYR A 30 31.25 -14.54 33.89
N LEU A 31 30.26 -13.64 33.94
CA LEU A 31 30.50 -12.20 34.02
C LEU A 31 31.20 -11.78 35.32
N ALA A 32 31.01 -12.52 36.41
CA ALA A 32 31.70 -12.34 37.69
C ALA A 32 33.12 -12.94 37.71
N GLY A 33 33.51 -13.72 36.70
CA GLY A 33 34.80 -14.41 36.63
C GLY A 33 34.88 -15.72 37.43
N GLU A 34 33.74 -16.22 37.92
CA GLU A 34 33.64 -17.47 38.69
C GLU A 34 33.49 -18.70 37.77
N ALA A 35 32.96 -18.51 36.56
CA ALA A 35 32.85 -19.55 35.54
C ALA A 35 33.82 -19.31 34.38
N SER A 36 34.33 -20.40 33.78
CA SER A 36 35.28 -20.34 32.66
C SER A 36 34.62 -20.10 31.30
N GLU A 37 33.35 -20.44 31.15
CA GLU A 37 32.64 -20.38 29.86
C GLU A 37 31.29 -19.64 29.97
N PRO A 38 30.89 -18.89 28.93
CA PRO A 38 29.60 -18.21 28.89
C PRO A 38 28.46 -19.21 28.69
N CYS A 39 27.24 -18.78 29.05
CA CYS A 39 26.04 -19.55 28.75
C CYS A 39 25.66 -19.41 27.27
N ASP A 40 25.65 -20.53 26.54
CA ASP A 40 25.23 -20.59 25.12
C ASP A 40 23.72 -20.87 24.95
N VAL A 41 23.01 -21.13 26.05
CA VAL A 41 21.59 -21.50 26.01
C VAL A 41 20.71 -20.26 25.97
N SER A 42 20.25 -19.92 24.77
CA SER A 42 19.29 -18.84 24.52
C SER A 42 17.83 -19.32 24.57
N TYR A 43 16.94 -18.48 25.11
CA TYR A 43 15.50 -18.69 25.12
C TYR A 43 14.78 -17.43 24.66
N THR A 44 13.91 -17.57 23.65
CA THR A 44 13.20 -16.45 23.01
C THR A 44 11.69 -16.44 23.27
N HIS A 45 11.17 -17.37 24.07
CA HIS A 45 9.72 -17.57 24.23
C HIS A 45 9.11 -16.89 25.50
N SER A 46 7.79 -16.73 25.42
CA SER A 46 6.75 -16.29 26.39
C SER A 46 6.85 -14.97 27.15
N LEU A 47 8.01 -14.41 27.49
CA LEU A 47 8.07 -13.26 28.42
C LEU A 47 8.52 -11.92 27.81
N SER A 48 9.01 -11.88 26.56
CA SER A 48 9.54 -10.62 25.98
C SER A 48 9.39 -10.52 24.46
N THR A 49 8.23 -10.93 23.94
CA THR A 49 7.88 -10.59 22.55
C THR A 49 7.14 -9.25 22.54
N ILE A 50 7.70 -8.26 21.86
CA ILE A 50 7.11 -6.93 21.69
C ILE A 50 6.68 -6.77 20.23
N ARG A 51 5.42 -6.39 20.01
CA ARG A 51 4.93 -6.02 18.68
C ARG A 51 5.02 -4.51 18.50
N ILE A 52 5.73 -4.06 17.48
CA ILE A 52 5.90 -2.66 17.12
C ILE A 52 4.97 -2.38 15.93
N SER A 53 3.74 -1.96 16.22
CA SER A 53 2.71 -1.73 15.19
C SER A 53 2.86 -0.38 14.47
N SER A 54 3.63 0.55 15.02
CA SER A 54 3.78 1.90 14.47
C SER A 54 4.90 2.04 13.44
N ARG A 55 5.85 1.09 13.39
CA ARG A 55 7.06 1.21 12.59
C ARG A 55 7.34 -0.05 11.77
N GLN A 56 7.83 0.15 10.55
CA GLN A 56 8.47 -0.91 9.76
C GLN A 56 9.89 -1.16 10.27
N CYS A 57 10.48 -2.31 9.95
CA CYS A 57 11.91 -2.49 10.17
C CYS A 57 12.70 -1.59 9.21
N GLU A 58 13.92 -1.25 9.59
CA GLU A 58 14.81 -0.37 8.83
C GLU A 58 15.02 -0.84 7.38
N SER A 59 15.17 -2.16 7.17
CA SER A 59 15.30 -2.74 5.82
C SER A 59 14.04 -2.58 4.96
N CYS A 60 12.85 -2.56 5.55
CA CYS A 60 11.61 -2.28 4.83
C CYS A 60 11.44 -0.79 4.57
N GLU A 61 11.79 0.05 5.54
CA GLU A 61 11.72 1.51 5.44
C GLU A 61 12.63 2.02 4.31
N THR A 62 13.86 1.52 4.24
CA THR A 62 14.82 1.83 3.16
C THR A 62 14.34 1.34 1.79
N LYS A 63 13.79 0.11 1.69
CA LYS A 63 13.21 -0.40 0.44
C LYS A 63 12.01 0.44 -0.01
N LYS A 64 11.12 0.79 0.92
CA LYS A 64 9.94 1.61 0.64
C LYS A 64 10.34 2.98 0.11
N THR A 65 11.25 3.68 0.80
CA THR A 65 11.73 5.00 0.34
C THR A 65 12.42 4.94 -1.01
N ALA A 66 13.19 3.89 -1.30
CA ALA A 66 13.78 3.66 -2.62
C ALA A 66 12.72 3.44 -3.71
N LEU A 67 11.66 2.68 -3.41
CA LEU A 67 10.54 2.47 -4.34
C LEU A 67 9.74 3.74 -4.56
N ASP A 68 9.41 4.48 -3.50
CA ASP A 68 8.68 5.75 -3.57
C ASP A 68 9.43 6.76 -4.45
N ARG A 69 10.76 6.85 -4.30
CA ARG A 69 11.62 7.68 -5.15
C ARG A 69 11.56 7.26 -6.63
N ARG A 70 11.61 5.95 -6.91
CA ARG A 70 11.49 5.45 -8.29
C ARG A 70 10.13 5.75 -8.89
N LEU A 71 9.06 5.60 -8.11
CA LEU A 71 7.70 5.91 -8.56
C LEU A 71 7.53 7.40 -8.88
N LEU A 72 8.11 8.29 -8.08
CA LEU A 72 8.14 9.71 -8.40
C LEU A 72 8.84 9.99 -9.73
N GLY A 73 10.03 9.43 -9.94
CA GLY A 73 10.75 9.61 -11.22
C GLY A 73 10.01 9.03 -12.42
N VAL A 74 9.25 7.93 -12.26
CA VAL A 74 8.39 7.40 -13.32
C VAL A 74 7.23 8.36 -13.60
N LYS A 75 6.59 8.92 -12.57
CA LYS A 75 5.49 9.88 -12.73
C LYS A 75 5.94 11.15 -13.46
N GLU A 76 7.10 11.68 -13.12
CA GLU A 76 7.70 12.84 -13.79
C GLU A 76 7.91 12.56 -15.28
N LYS A 77 8.55 11.44 -15.62
CA LYS A 77 8.73 11.04 -17.03
C LYS A 77 7.42 10.86 -17.78
N MET A 78 6.40 10.31 -17.13
CA MET A 78 5.07 10.19 -17.74
C MET A 78 4.44 11.56 -18.00
N ALA A 79 4.64 12.54 -17.10
CA ALA A 79 4.16 13.90 -17.30
C ALA A 79 4.90 14.59 -18.45
N GLU A 80 6.22 14.48 -18.50
CA GLU A 80 7.05 15.00 -19.60
C GLU A 80 6.64 14.43 -20.96
N LEU A 81 6.46 13.11 -21.06
CA LEU A 81 6.04 12.46 -22.30
C LEU A 81 4.64 12.91 -22.74
N ARG A 82 3.70 13.07 -21.79
CA ARG A 82 2.36 13.58 -22.08
C ARG A 82 2.41 15.02 -22.58
N GLN A 83 3.26 15.85 -21.97
CA GLN A 83 3.46 17.23 -22.41
C GLN A 83 4.04 17.28 -23.83
N HIS A 84 5.10 16.53 -24.11
CA HIS A 84 5.71 16.47 -25.43
C HIS A 84 4.73 15.99 -26.51
N LEU A 85 3.92 14.97 -26.20
CA LEU A 85 2.88 14.50 -27.12
C LEU A 85 1.84 15.59 -27.40
N ASN A 86 1.37 16.31 -26.38
CA ASN A 86 0.42 17.40 -26.56
C ASN A 86 1.00 18.55 -27.40
N GLU A 87 2.26 18.92 -27.15
CA GLU A 87 2.96 19.97 -27.91
C GLU A 87 3.12 19.56 -29.38
N SER A 88 3.64 18.35 -29.63
CA SER A 88 3.82 17.83 -30.99
C SER A 88 2.50 17.65 -31.76
N TYR A 89 1.44 17.23 -31.07
CA TYR A 89 0.11 17.15 -31.66
C TYR A 89 -0.44 18.54 -31.97
N GLY A 90 -0.31 19.49 -31.05
CA GLY A 90 -0.70 20.88 -31.28
C GLY A 90 0.00 21.51 -32.48
N ASP A 91 1.30 21.25 -32.64
CA ASP A 91 2.07 21.74 -33.79
C ASP A 91 1.67 21.04 -35.10
N CYS A 92 1.37 19.74 -35.07
CA CYS A 92 0.83 19.03 -36.21
C CYS A 92 -0.53 19.61 -36.64
N MET A 93 -1.41 19.92 -35.69
CA MET A 93 -2.73 20.49 -35.97
C MET A 93 -2.64 21.91 -36.56
N LYS A 94 -1.72 22.75 -36.08
CA LYS A 94 -1.46 24.07 -36.69
C LYS A 94 -1.03 23.94 -38.16
N HIS A 95 -0.17 22.99 -38.48
CA HIS A 95 0.25 22.75 -39.87
C HIS A 95 -0.90 22.25 -40.77
N VAL A 96 -1.83 21.46 -40.22
CA VAL A 96 -3.04 21.02 -40.93
C VAL A 96 -3.96 22.21 -41.21
N GLU A 97 -4.16 23.10 -40.22
CA GLU A 97 -4.92 24.34 -40.37
C GLU A 97 -4.27 25.30 -41.39
N ASP A 98 -2.94 25.50 -41.33
CA ASP A 98 -2.18 26.35 -42.26
C ASP A 98 -2.23 25.83 -43.71
N ALA A 99 -2.32 24.50 -43.89
CA ALA A 99 -2.50 23.87 -45.19
C ALA A 99 -3.94 24.03 -45.74
N GLY A 100 -4.84 24.67 -44.99
CA GLY A 100 -6.25 24.83 -45.35
C GLY A 100 -7.03 23.53 -45.34
N LEU A 101 -6.45 22.46 -44.78
CA LEU A 101 -7.13 21.20 -44.55
C LEU A 101 -7.89 21.35 -43.24
N LYS A 102 -9.22 21.44 -43.30
CA LYS A 102 -10.01 21.25 -42.09
C LYS A 102 -9.75 19.82 -41.60
N PRO A 103 -9.41 19.60 -40.32
CA PRO A 103 -9.46 18.27 -39.78
C PRO A 103 -10.88 17.73 -40.03
N GLU A 104 -10.97 16.56 -40.65
CA GLU A 104 -12.23 15.87 -40.88
C GLU A 104 -12.75 15.35 -39.53
N ASP A 105 -13.21 16.27 -38.70
CA ASP A 105 -13.98 16.00 -37.49
C ASP A 105 -15.13 17.02 -37.39
N GLU A 106 -15.84 17.20 -38.50
CA GLU A 106 -17.28 17.44 -38.43
C GLU A 106 -17.98 16.07 -38.52
N GLY A 107 -17.74 15.25 -37.50
CA GLY A 107 -18.65 14.18 -37.12
C GLY A 107 -19.98 14.81 -36.71
N ASP A 108 -20.90 14.88 -37.67
CA ASP A 108 -22.36 14.84 -37.52
C ASP A 108 -22.90 15.27 -36.14
N SER A 109 -23.07 16.58 -35.98
CA SER A 109 -24.04 17.13 -35.03
C SER A 109 -25.47 16.88 -35.55
N LYS A 110 -25.96 15.65 -35.37
CA LYS A 110 -27.39 15.35 -35.32
C LYS A 110 -27.71 14.53 -34.08
N SER A 111 -28.28 15.24 -33.11
CA SER A 111 -29.05 14.75 -31.95
C SER A 111 -28.35 13.73 -31.06
N GLU A 112 -27.63 14.23 -30.04
CA GLU A 112 -27.47 13.51 -28.78
C GLU A 112 -28.86 13.31 -28.15
N GLU A 113 -29.48 12.16 -28.43
CA GLU A 113 -30.28 11.49 -27.40
C GLU A 113 -29.28 11.09 -26.30
N ASP A 114 -29.44 11.72 -25.14
CA ASP A 114 -28.69 11.52 -23.90
C ASP A 114 -28.61 10.03 -23.54
N THR A 115 -27.60 9.35 -24.10
CA THR A 115 -27.28 7.95 -23.84
C THR A 115 -25.79 7.82 -23.54
N ARG A 116 -25.24 8.73 -22.75
CA ARG A 116 -23.98 8.43 -22.05
C ARG A 116 -24.33 7.41 -20.96
N PRO A 117 -23.67 6.24 -20.88
CA PRO A 117 -23.70 5.50 -19.62
C PRO A 117 -23.07 6.45 -18.61
N LYS A 118 -23.89 7.01 -17.70
CA LYS A 118 -23.37 7.69 -16.52
C LYS A 118 -22.31 6.76 -15.96
N GLU A 119 -21.08 7.25 -15.75
CA GLU A 119 -20.09 6.53 -14.98
C GLU A 119 -20.69 6.32 -13.60
N VAL A 120 -21.39 5.19 -13.42
CA VAL A 120 -21.94 4.80 -12.14
C VAL A 120 -20.72 4.37 -11.34
N ASP A 121 -20.51 5.03 -10.20
CA ASP A 121 -19.50 4.61 -9.22
C ASP A 121 -19.57 3.08 -9.10
N PRO A 122 -18.46 2.35 -9.32
CA PRO A 122 -18.45 0.89 -9.25
C PRO A 122 -19.09 0.35 -7.98
N VAL A 123 -19.03 1.12 -6.88
CA VAL A 123 -19.68 0.81 -5.61
C VAL A 123 -21.20 0.95 -5.71
N GLU A 124 -21.72 2.02 -6.30
CA GLU A 124 -23.18 2.21 -6.51
C GLU A 124 -23.75 1.16 -7.48
N ALA A 125 -23.03 0.82 -8.54
CA ALA A 125 -23.42 -0.22 -9.48
C ALA A 125 -23.50 -1.59 -8.79
N PHE A 126 -22.54 -1.89 -7.93
CA PHE A 126 -22.53 -3.12 -7.13
C PHE A 126 -23.66 -3.15 -6.10
N LEU A 127 -23.91 -2.05 -5.39
CA LEU A 127 -24.98 -1.93 -4.40
C LEU A 127 -26.36 -2.07 -5.05
N THR A 128 -26.58 -1.44 -6.20
CA THR A 128 -27.83 -1.56 -6.95
C THR A 128 -28.04 -2.96 -7.51
N MET A 129 -26.99 -3.62 -7.98
CA MET A 129 -27.05 -5.04 -8.37
C MET A 129 -27.40 -5.93 -7.19
N LYS A 130 -26.79 -5.71 -6.02
CA LYS A 130 -27.07 -6.46 -4.79
C LYS A 130 -28.46 -6.24 -4.24
N MET A 131 -29.03 -5.04 -4.40
CA MET A 131 -30.41 -4.76 -4.02
C MET A 131 -31.46 -5.37 -4.96
N LYS A 132 -31.08 -5.76 -6.18
CA LYS A 132 -31.96 -6.40 -7.17
C LYS A 132 -31.96 -7.93 -7.11
N GLU A 133 -31.08 -8.54 -6.32
CA GLU A 133 -31.09 -10.00 -6.10
C GLU A 133 -32.38 -10.43 -5.36
N GLU A 134 -32.92 -11.61 -5.69
CA GLU A 134 -34.24 -12.10 -5.21
C GLU A 134 -34.36 -12.17 -3.67
N HIS A 135 -33.22 -12.15 -2.97
CA HIS A 135 -33.12 -12.17 -1.51
C HIS A 135 -32.56 -10.88 -0.90
N ALA A 136 -32.54 -9.77 -1.62
CA ALA A 136 -32.03 -8.49 -1.12
C ALA A 136 -32.72 -8.02 0.18
N HIS A 137 -33.99 -8.38 0.37
CA HIS A 137 -34.75 -8.12 1.59
C HIS A 137 -34.17 -8.82 2.84
N LEU A 138 -33.38 -9.89 2.69
CA LEU A 138 -32.69 -10.56 3.80
C LEU A 138 -31.42 -9.83 4.24
N MET A 139 -30.89 -8.89 3.42
CA MET A 139 -29.70 -8.12 3.74
C MET A 139 -30.03 -6.83 4.54
N ILE A 140 -31.32 -6.46 4.64
CA ILE A 140 -31.79 -5.37 5.52
C ILE A 140 -32.07 -5.94 6.92
N LEU A 141 -31.04 -6.51 7.55
CA LEU A 141 -31.09 -6.84 8.98
C LEU A 141 -30.70 -5.60 9.78
N GLY A 142 -31.57 -4.58 9.84
CA GLY A 142 -31.20 -3.39 10.61
C GLY A 142 -32.18 -2.23 10.71
N SER A 143 -33.42 -2.31 10.22
CA SER A 143 -34.38 -1.21 10.41
C SER A 143 -35.81 -1.69 10.48
N SER A 144 -36.11 -2.55 11.46
CA SER A 144 -37.45 -2.54 12.03
C SER A 144 -37.39 -2.95 13.50
N GLN A 145 -38.15 -2.22 14.32
CA GLN A 145 -38.31 -2.34 15.77
C GLN A 145 -37.31 -1.56 16.64
N ARG A 146 -37.51 -0.24 16.71
CA ARG A 146 -37.71 0.38 18.03
C ARG A 146 -39.19 0.77 18.13
N LYS A 147 -39.74 0.44 19.29
CA LYS A 147 -41.15 0.49 19.71
C LYS A 147 -41.83 1.83 19.44
#